data_AF-A0A8J2XKA6-F1
#
_entry.id   AF-A0A8J2XKA6-F1
#
_cell.length_a   1.000
_cell.length_b   1.000
_cell.length_c   1.000
_cell.angle_alpha   90.00
_cell.angle_beta   90.00
_cell.angle_gamma   90.00
#
_symmetry.space_group_name_H-M   'P 1'
#
loop_
_entity.id
_entity.type
_entity.pdbx_description
1 polymer ?
#
loop_
_entity_poly.entity_id
_entity_poly.type
_entity_poly.pdbx_seq_one_letter_code
_entity_poly.pdbx_strand_id
1 'polypeptide(L)'
;MTQPSPGSPRPVNEPGSVPAPGAAPFLVSLAVLLGCPAVPFAVGATAPWGSPAPFFAALIVHLFACVLLLWLAWRIRRAGGTGRPALAFVTAGMAVLVSIVSFLLMAYIASAYGASGAWMRLRYGVAGPSDSGYLGALAAAGLTVMSALWLVVVMRRPRLEAAGQEAAGAFRRRVAAAVAPAPRPVALAVTGPQDGFLRRLLSPSALAVWAAAALVTVAGVCAAGFGPDAYALPAAAAVVLAPVPVTAWAVTQSLWRPDEELGVVMAALWRTMTVPFVTVPGLAALSFLTGLLSPVRSGFAARPWPATSWEGPLPAAGDSVFGWLGLSVFIGLLGALLAGLILSVAVVLPVAAFFMPERVIQDNMLNTDRAHYAANVTSVRALSLLVPLLFLIPGLLVAARQGSPWWWLGIVLIPVGLFLMYVVWSQQRVDHGKRARWGVPGISHPNDPPPEPLPRRRPADDPAAPGDVPDGSGRDQ
;
A
#
# COMPACT_ATOMS: atom_id res chain seq x y z
N MET A 1 -27.66 -57.37 -28.33
CA MET A 1 -27.89 -55.94 -28.07
C MET A 1 -27.84 -55.72 -26.57
N THR A 2 -26.67 -55.39 -26.04
CA THR A 2 -26.41 -55.20 -24.61
C THR A 2 -26.18 -53.70 -24.38
N GLN A 3 -26.94 -53.11 -23.46
CA GLN A 3 -26.84 -51.69 -23.12
C GLN A 3 -25.49 -51.39 -22.43
N PRO A 4 -24.83 -50.27 -22.76
CA PRO A 4 -23.63 -49.84 -22.06
C PRO A 4 -23.98 -49.31 -20.66
N SER A 5 -23.28 -49.82 -19.66
CA SER A 5 -23.37 -49.42 -18.25
C SER A 5 -23.07 -47.93 -18.08
N PRO A 6 -23.83 -47.19 -17.24
CA PRO A 6 -23.59 -45.78 -16.97
C PRO A 6 -22.21 -45.61 -16.29
N GLY A 7 -21.33 -44.89 -16.98
CA GLY A 7 -19.96 -44.65 -16.56
C GLY A 7 -19.88 -44.05 -15.16
N SER A 8 -19.04 -44.66 -14.34
CA SER A 8 -18.65 -44.12 -13.05
C SER A 8 -18.11 -42.69 -13.21
N PRO A 9 -18.51 -41.75 -12.33
CA PRO A 9 -17.96 -40.40 -12.36
C PRO A 9 -16.44 -40.49 -12.20
N ARG A 10 -15.70 -40.04 -13.21
CA ARG A 10 -14.25 -39.89 -13.12
C ARG A 10 -13.94 -39.03 -11.89
N PRO A 11 -13.02 -39.44 -11.02
CA PRO A 11 -12.58 -38.60 -9.91
C PRO A 11 -12.14 -37.27 -10.49
N VAL A 12 -12.75 -36.19 -9.96
CA VAL A 12 -12.34 -34.82 -10.24
C VAL A 12 -10.86 -34.76 -9.92
N ASN A 13 -10.04 -34.61 -10.96
CA ASN A 13 -8.59 -34.39 -10.79
C ASN A 13 -8.43 -33.31 -9.74
N GLU A 14 -7.87 -33.69 -8.59
CA GLU A 14 -7.46 -32.73 -7.58
C GLU A 14 -6.66 -31.64 -8.31
N PRO A 15 -7.01 -30.36 -8.15
CA PRO A 15 -6.26 -29.29 -8.79
C PRO A 15 -4.81 -29.44 -8.35
N GLY A 16 -3.98 -29.91 -9.29
CA GLY A 16 -2.58 -30.25 -9.04
C GLY A 16 -1.97 -29.14 -8.21
N SER A 17 -1.47 -29.51 -7.04
CA SER A 17 -0.88 -28.59 -6.07
C SER A 17 0.15 -27.74 -6.80
N VAL A 18 -0.24 -26.51 -7.15
CA VAL A 18 0.65 -25.57 -7.80
C VAL A 18 1.79 -25.37 -6.82
N PRO A 19 3.04 -25.76 -7.17
CA PRO A 19 4.15 -25.66 -6.23
C PRO A 19 4.20 -24.23 -5.70
N ALA A 20 4.18 -24.13 -4.37
CA ALA A 20 4.30 -22.86 -3.67
C ALA A 20 5.52 -22.12 -4.27
N PRO A 21 5.40 -20.80 -4.52
CA PRO A 21 6.48 -20.02 -5.11
C PRO A 21 7.83 -20.36 -4.46
N GLY A 22 8.89 -20.44 -5.27
CA GLY A 22 10.23 -20.34 -4.73
C GLY A 22 10.33 -19.04 -3.94
N ALA A 23 10.30 -19.12 -2.62
CA ALA A 23 10.36 -17.98 -1.72
C ALA A 23 11.66 -17.18 -1.93
N ALA A 24 12.71 -17.84 -2.42
CA ALA A 24 14.04 -17.30 -2.62
C ALA A 24 14.10 -15.98 -3.44
N PRO A 25 13.65 -15.89 -4.71
CA PRO A 25 13.71 -14.64 -5.49
C PRO A 25 12.94 -13.48 -4.86
N PHE A 26 11.85 -13.77 -4.14
CA PHE A 26 11.09 -12.74 -3.44
C PHE A 26 11.81 -12.25 -2.19
N LEU A 27 12.34 -13.18 -1.38
CA LEU A 27 13.13 -12.85 -0.20
C LEU A 27 14.39 -12.08 -0.57
N VAL A 28 15.06 -12.42 -1.68
CA VAL A 28 16.19 -11.65 -2.22
C VAL A 28 15.74 -10.24 -2.60
N SER A 29 14.60 -10.10 -3.28
CA SER A 29 14.09 -8.78 -3.65
C SER A 29 13.75 -7.94 -2.42
N LEU A 30 13.12 -8.55 -1.41
CA LEU A 30 12.79 -7.89 -0.16
C LEU A 30 14.06 -7.48 0.60
N ALA A 31 15.06 -8.36 0.70
CA ALA A 31 16.32 -8.09 1.37
C ALA A 31 17.09 -6.94 0.72
N VAL A 32 17.19 -6.93 -0.61
CA VAL A 32 17.85 -5.84 -1.37
C VAL A 32 17.12 -4.52 -1.17
N LEU A 33 15.78 -4.52 -1.20
CA LEU A 33 14.98 -3.33 -0.99
C LEU A 33 15.06 -2.81 0.45
N LEU A 34 14.98 -3.67 1.46
CA LEU A 34 15.16 -3.28 2.85
C LEU A 34 16.61 -2.82 3.14
N GLY A 35 17.58 -3.35 2.41
CA GLY A 35 18.97 -2.91 2.47
C GLY A 35 19.18 -1.46 2.01
N CYS A 36 18.35 -0.94 1.10
CA CYS A 36 18.50 0.41 0.54
C CYS A 36 18.47 1.54 1.60
N PRO A 37 17.62 1.49 2.64
CA PRO A 37 17.73 2.39 3.78
C PRO A 37 18.63 1.85 4.90
N ALA A 38 18.65 0.52 5.13
CA ALA A 38 19.33 -0.06 6.28
C ALA A 38 20.87 -0.05 6.18
N VAL A 39 21.43 -0.35 5.02
CA VAL A 39 22.89 -0.42 4.82
C VAL A 39 23.53 0.97 4.87
N PRO A 40 23.01 2.01 4.18
CA PRO A 40 23.57 3.35 4.29
C PRO A 40 23.49 3.90 5.70
N PHE A 41 22.42 3.54 6.41
CA PHE A 41 22.25 3.87 7.82
C PHE A 41 23.31 3.18 8.69
N ALA A 42 23.52 1.87 8.54
CA ALA A 42 24.49 1.11 9.32
C ALA A 42 25.95 1.54 9.02
N VAL A 43 26.27 1.81 7.75
CA VAL A 43 27.57 2.36 7.34
C VAL A 43 27.72 3.77 7.88
N GLY A 44 26.65 4.57 7.79
CA GLY A 44 26.56 5.87 8.45
C GLY A 44 26.94 5.73 9.91
N ALA A 45 26.27 4.83 10.65
CA ALA A 45 26.44 4.54 12.08
C ALA A 45 27.84 4.07 12.52
N THR A 46 28.71 3.69 11.59
CA THR A 46 30.04 3.14 11.90
C THR A 46 31.17 3.95 11.29
N ALA A 47 30.89 4.84 10.34
CA ALA A 47 31.90 5.63 9.65
C ALA A 47 32.41 6.80 10.51
N PRO A 48 33.61 7.35 10.23
CA PRO A 48 34.04 8.61 10.84
C PRO A 48 33.14 9.79 10.45
N TRP A 49 32.99 10.78 11.33
CA TRP A 49 32.28 12.02 11.01
C TRP A 49 32.88 12.70 9.78
N GLY A 50 32.03 13.17 8.85
CA GLY A 50 32.46 13.72 7.56
C GLY A 50 32.79 12.68 6.49
N SER A 51 32.73 11.37 6.78
CA SER A 51 33.00 10.32 5.80
C SER A 51 31.94 10.27 4.70
N PRO A 52 32.34 10.06 3.43
CA PRO A 52 31.40 9.87 2.32
C PRO A 52 30.83 8.44 2.25
N ALA A 53 31.31 7.52 3.10
CA ALA A 53 30.93 6.12 3.12
C ALA A 53 29.41 5.82 3.11
N PRO A 54 28.54 6.49 3.91
CA PRO A 54 27.10 6.24 3.86
C PRO A 54 26.49 6.51 2.48
N PHE A 55 26.96 7.54 1.78
CA PHE A 55 26.46 7.87 0.46
C PHE A 55 26.91 6.85 -0.59
N PHE A 56 28.16 6.39 -0.52
CA PHE A 56 28.63 5.30 -1.40
C PHE A 56 27.91 3.98 -1.13
N ALA A 57 27.61 3.67 0.13
CA ALA A 57 26.80 2.52 0.48
C ALA A 57 25.39 2.64 -0.11
N ALA A 58 24.76 3.82 -0.04
CA ALA A 58 23.46 4.06 -0.66
C ALA A 58 23.50 3.88 -2.18
N LEU A 59 24.50 4.47 -2.83
CA LEU A 59 24.76 4.30 -4.26
C LEU A 59 24.84 2.82 -4.65
N ILE A 60 25.71 2.05 -3.98
CA ILE A 60 25.92 0.63 -4.30
C ILE A 60 24.63 -0.17 -4.17
N VAL A 61 23.90 -0.01 -3.06
CA VAL A 61 22.68 -0.80 -2.80
C VAL A 61 21.55 -0.42 -3.77
N HIS A 62 21.41 0.86 -4.14
CA HIS A 62 20.44 1.25 -5.17
C HIS A 62 20.81 0.74 -6.56
N LEU A 63 22.11 0.70 -6.91
CA LEU A 63 22.53 0.07 -8.17
C LEU A 63 22.19 -1.42 -8.20
N PHE A 64 22.38 -2.14 -7.08
CA PHE A 64 21.92 -3.54 -6.97
C PHE A 64 20.39 -3.67 -7.11
N ALA A 65 19.62 -2.79 -6.48
CA ALA A 65 18.16 -2.77 -6.61
C ALA A 65 17.74 -2.51 -8.07
N CYS A 66 18.39 -1.57 -8.74
CA CYS A 66 18.18 -1.26 -10.15
C CYS A 66 18.45 -2.47 -11.05
N VAL A 67 19.61 -3.12 -10.91
CA VAL A 67 19.97 -4.33 -11.66
C VAL A 67 18.94 -5.44 -11.43
N LEU A 68 18.51 -5.65 -10.20
CA LEU A 68 17.49 -6.65 -9.86
C LEU A 68 16.14 -6.36 -10.54
N LEU A 69 15.67 -5.11 -10.50
CA LEU A 69 14.41 -4.70 -11.12
C LEU A 69 14.46 -4.85 -12.64
N LEU A 70 15.57 -4.46 -13.27
CA LEU A 70 15.77 -4.61 -14.71
C LEU A 70 15.87 -6.09 -15.11
N TRP A 71 16.55 -6.91 -14.32
CA TRP A 71 16.61 -8.37 -14.53
C TRP A 71 15.22 -9.01 -14.40
N LEU A 72 14.43 -8.63 -13.40
CA LEU A 72 13.04 -9.05 -13.24
C LEU A 72 12.19 -8.65 -14.46
N ALA A 73 12.32 -7.40 -14.93
CA ALA A 73 11.60 -6.89 -16.09
C ALA A 73 11.96 -7.70 -17.35
N TRP A 74 13.26 -7.92 -17.58
CA TRP A 74 13.75 -8.72 -18.70
C TRP A 74 13.26 -10.17 -18.64
N ARG A 75 13.26 -10.79 -17.46
CA ARG A 75 12.77 -12.16 -17.26
C ARG A 75 11.28 -12.28 -17.54
N ILE A 76 10.47 -11.33 -17.05
CA ILE A 76 9.01 -11.30 -17.32
C ILE A 76 8.76 -11.12 -18.81
N ARG A 77 9.54 -10.26 -19.47
CA ARG A 77 9.46 -10.06 -20.92
C ARG A 77 9.79 -11.33 -21.69
N ARG A 78 10.86 -12.05 -21.34
CA ARG A 78 11.23 -13.32 -21.98
C ARG A 78 10.22 -14.44 -21.73
N ALA A 79 9.57 -14.46 -20.58
CA ALA A 79 8.52 -15.42 -20.25
C ALA A 79 7.17 -15.15 -20.95
N GLY A 80 7.11 -14.17 -21.87
CA GLY A 80 5.90 -13.86 -22.63
C GLY A 80 4.74 -13.34 -21.77
N GLY A 81 5.02 -12.75 -20.61
CA GLY A 81 3.98 -12.19 -19.73
C GLY A 81 3.16 -13.23 -18.95
N THR A 82 3.51 -14.52 -19.00
CA THR A 82 2.87 -15.58 -18.19
C THR A 82 3.27 -15.55 -16.71
N GLY A 83 4.20 -14.67 -16.33
CA GLY A 83 4.65 -14.49 -14.95
C GLY A 83 3.60 -13.80 -14.07
N ARG A 84 3.64 -14.06 -12.75
CA ARG A 84 2.71 -13.51 -11.74
C ARG A 84 2.84 -11.97 -11.66
N PRO A 85 1.91 -11.18 -12.23
CA PRO A 85 2.06 -9.72 -12.34
C PRO A 85 1.92 -9.03 -10.98
N ALA A 86 1.21 -9.65 -10.03
CA ALA A 86 1.00 -9.08 -8.70
C ALA A 86 2.34 -8.93 -7.94
N LEU A 87 3.18 -9.97 -7.93
CA LEU A 87 4.44 -9.95 -7.18
C LEU A 87 5.39 -8.86 -7.69
N ALA A 88 5.56 -8.77 -9.00
CA ALA A 88 6.44 -7.76 -9.61
C ALA A 88 5.90 -6.34 -9.45
N PHE A 89 4.57 -6.16 -9.37
CA PHE A 89 3.97 -4.87 -9.03
C PHE A 89 4.25 -4.47 -7.59
N VAL A 90 4.17 -5.42 -6.65
CA VAL A 90 4.54 -5.19 -5.25
C VAL A 90 6.01 -4.86 -5.12
N THR A 91 6.88 -5.59 -5.81
CA THR A 91 8.32 -5.29 -5.85
C THR A 91 8.58 -3.89 -6.40
N ALA A 92 7.88 -3.49 -7.48
CA ALA A 92 7.99 -2.14 -8.02
C ALA A 92 7.49 -1.07 -7.03
N GLY A 93 6.32 -1.26 -6.43
CA GLY A 93 5.75 -0.34 -5.44
C GLY A 93 6.64 -0.19 -4.21
N MET A 94 7.15 -1.31 -3.68
CA MET A 94 8.11 -1.31 -2.59
C MET A 94 9.41 -0.62 -2.98
N ALA A 95 9.93 -0.84 -4.20
CA ALA A 95 11.11 -0.16 -4.69
C ALA A 95 10.93 1.36 -4.75
N VAL A 96 9.78 1.84 -5.21
CA VAL A 96 9.45 3.28 -5.20
C VAL A 96 9.41 3.81 -3.77
N LEU A 97 8.67 3.16 -2.87
CA LEU A 97 8.55 3.59 -1.47
C LEU A 97 9.92 3.64 -0.79
N VAL A 98 10.69 2.57 -0.93
CA VAL A 98 12.04 2.43 -0.37
C VAL A 98 12.99 3.50 -0.92
N SER A 99 12.91 3.79 -2.22
CA SER A 99 13.74 4.83 -2.84
C SER A 99 13.37 6.22 -2.34
N ILE A 100 12.08 6.49 -2.09
CA ILE A 100 11.61 7.74 -1.47
C ILE A 100 12.13 7.85 -0.03
N VAL A 101 11.99 6.80 0.78
CA VAL A 101 12.50 6.78 2.16
C VAL A 101 14.01 6.98 2.17
N SER A 102 14.74 6.31 1.27
CA SER A 102 16.19 6.48 1.17
C SER A 102 16.58 7.87 0.68
N PHE A 103 15.82 8.47 -0.26
CA PHE A 103 16.03 9.86 -0.68
C PHE A 103 15.89 10.83 0.50
N LEU A 104 14.84 10.67 1.32
CA LEU A 104 14.65 11.49 2.52
C LEU A 104 15.77 11.30 3.53
N LEU A 105 16.19 10.04 3.76
CA LEU A 105 17.30 9.72 4.64
C LEU A 105 18.62 10.33 4.13
N MET A 106 18.90 10.24 2.83
CA MET A 106 20.11 10.81 2.22
C MET A 106 20.08 12.34 2.25
N ALA A 107 18.94 12.98 1.99
CA ALA A 107 18.80 14.43 2.12
C ALA A 107 19.03 14.88 3.57
N TYR A 108 18.53 14.11 4.53
CA TYR A 108 18.77 14.35 5.94
C TYR A 108 20.25 14.19 6.31
N ILE A 109 20.90 13.07 5.97
CA ILE A 109 22.34 12.85 6.18
C ILE A 109 23.14 13.97 5.49
N ALA A 110 22.75 14.37 4.29
CA ALA A 110 23.42 15.45 3.58
C ALA A 110 23.37 16.78 4.33
N SER A 111 22.25 17.11 4.97
CA SER A 111 22.18 18.32 5.80
C SER A 111 23.13 18.27 6.99
N ALA A 112 23.24 17.12 7.67
CA ALA A 112 24.14 16.93 8.81
C ALA A 112 25.63 16.98 8.41
N TYR A 113 25.96 16.49 7.22
CA TYR A 113 27.34 16.43 6.71
C TYR A 113 27.72 17.66 5.85
N GLY A 114 26.87 18.69 5.81
CA GLY A 114 27.09 19.89 4.97
C GLY A 114 27.03 19.62 3.46
N ALA A 115 26.56 18.45 3.03
CA ALA A 115 26.34 18.06 1.63
C ALA A 115 25.08 18.70 1.00
N SER A 116 24.26 19.41 1.78
CA SER A 116 23.14 20.23 1.29
C SER A 116 23.65 21.38 0.41
N GLY A 117 23.67 21.17 -0.91
CA GLY A 117 24.25 22.11 -1.88
C GLY A 117 25.38 21.54 -2.74
N ALA A 118 25.67 20.24 -2.61
CA ALA A 118 26.68 19.53 -3.40
C ALA A 118 26.64 19.84 -4.90
N TRP A 119 25.45 19.92 -5.50
CA TRP A 119 25.29 20.27 -6.92
C TRP A 119 25.89 21.63 -7.27
N MET A 120 25.61 22.66 -6.47
CA MET A 120 26.14 24.00 -6.71
C MET A 120 27.65 24.04 -6.48
N ARG A 121 28.14 23.40 -5.42
CA ARG A 121 29.58 23.34 -5.12
C ARG A 121 30.38 22.64 -6.22
N LEU A 122 29.91 21.49 -6.72
CA LEU A 122 30.53 20.81 -7.87
C LEU A 122 30.52 21.69 -9.11
N ARG A 123 29.41 22.40 -9.39
CA ARG A 123 29.32 23.32 -10.54
C ARG A 123 30.34 24.47 -10.46
N TYR A 124 30.65 24.95 -9.27
CA TYR A 124 31.64 26.02 -9.04
C TYR A 124 33.06 25.50 -8.73
N GLY A 125 33.31 24.19 -8.85
CA GLY A 125 34.64 23.60 -8.64
C GLY A 125 35.10 23.52 -7.17
N VAL A 126 34.18 23.69 -6.20
CA VAL A 126 34.46 23.65 -4.76
C VAL A 126 33.92 22.36 -4.14
N ALA A 127 34.20 21.22 -4.77
CA ALA A 127 33.62 19.94 -4.38
C ALA A 127 34.15 19.49 -3.01
N GLY A 128 33.23 19.20 -2.09
CA GLY A 128 33.54 18.52 -0.83
C GLY A 128 33.71 17.00 -1.02
N PRO A 129 34.36 16.31 -0.06
CA PRO A 129 34.63 14.87 -0.15
C PRO A 129 33.37 14.00 -0.20
N SER A 130 32.22 14.50 0.28
CA SER A 130 30.92 13.83 0.29
C SER A 130 30.01 14.18 -0.89
N ASP A 131 30.35 15.18 -1.68
CA ASP A 131 29.45 15.74 -2.70
C ASP A 131 29.18 14.76 -3.85
N SER A 132 30.21 14.06 -4.33
CA SER A 132 30.09 13.08 -5.42
C SER A 132 29.32 11.83 -4.99
N GLY A 133 29.59 11.32 -3.79
CA GLY A 133 28.88 10.19 -3.21
C GLY A 133 27.39 10.50 -3.04
N TYR A 134 27.06 11.68 -2.50
CA TYR A 134 25.68 12.11 -2.29
C TYR A 134 24.91 12.24 -3.60
N LEU A 135 25.46 12.95 -4.60
CA LEU A 135 24.79 13.09 -5.90
C LEU A 135 24.66 11.74 -6.62
N GLY A 136 25.67 10.87 -6.51
CA GLY A 136 25.60 9.51 -7.03
C GLY A 136 24.47 8.71 -6.38
N ALA A 137 24.33 8.77 -5.06
CA ALA A 137 23.25 8.12 -4.33
C ALA A 137 21.86 8.63 -4.76
N LEU A 138 21.70 9.95 -4.93
CA LEU A 138 20.44 10.53 -5.42
C LEU A 138 20.11 10.05 -6.85
N ALA A 139 21.09 10.06 -7.74
CA ALA A 139 20.92 9.58 -9.11
C ALA A 139 20.54 8.09 -9.12
N ALA A 140 21.18 7.28 -8.28
CA ALA A 140 20.88 5.86 -8.16
C ALA A 140 19.48 5.60 -7.58
N ALA A 141 19.02 6.37 -6.58
CA ALA A 141 17.65 6.30 -6.09
C ALA A 141 16.64 6.65 -7.19
N GLY A 142 16.92 7.70 -7.97
CA GLY A 142 16.12 8.04 -9.15
C GLY A 142 16.08 6.92 -10.20
N LEU A 143 17.22 6.30 -10.49
CA LEU A 143 17.30 5.14 -11.40
C LEU A 143 16.52 3.93 -10.90
N THR A 144 16.49 3.68 -9.59
CA THR A 144 15.68 2.62 -8.99
C THR A 144 14.19 2.89 -9.17
N VAL A 145 13.73 4.13 -8.96
CA VAL A 145 12.34 4.53 -9.26
C VAL A 145 12.03 4.33 -10.74
N MET A 146 12.89 4.80 -11.63
CA MET A 146 12.71 4.63 -13.08
C MET A 146 12.67 3.14 -13.49
N SER A 147 13.49 2.30 -12.89
CA SER A 147 13.52 0.86 -13.13
C SER A 147 12.27 0.16 -12.60
N ALA A 148 11.75 0.59 -11.46
CA ALA A 148 10.48 0.11 -10.91
C ALA A 148 9.31 0.49 -11.84
N LEU A 149 9.28 1.73 -12.34
CA LEU A 149 8.28 2.17 -13.32
C LEU A 149 8.42 1.39 -14.64
N TRP A 150 9.64 1.15 -15.11
CA TRP A 150 9.90 0.33 -16.30
C TRP A 150 9.39 -1.11 -16.12
N LEU A 151 9.62 -1.72 -14.96
CA LEU A 151 9.06 -3.03 -14.62
C LEU A 151 7.53 -3.02 -14.73
N VAL A 152 6.86 -1.98 -14.23
CA VAL A 152 5.41 -1.78 -14.38
C VAL A 152 4.99 -1.68 -15.85
N VAL A 153 5.70 -0.90 -16.66
CA VAL A 153 5.44 -0.77 -18.10
C VAL A 153 5.58 -2.11 -18.82
N VAL A 154 6.65 -2.87 -18.54
CA VAL A 154 6.88 -4.19 -19.16
C VAL A 154 5.76 -5.17 -18.80
N MET A 155 5.27 -5.15 -17.56
CA MET A 155 4.12 -5.98 -17.16
C MET A 155 2.82 -5.55 -17.84
N ARG A 156 2.66 -4.26 -18.14
CA ARG A 156 1.45 -3.72 -18.78
C ARG A 156 1.48 -3.84 -20.29
N ARG A 157 2.65 -3.96 -20.92
CA ARG A 157 2.82 -3.97 -22.37
C ARG A 157 1.90 -4.97 -23.10
N PRO A 158 1.79 -6.25 -22.70
CA PRO A 158 0.89 -7.19 -23.40
C PRO A 158 -0.58 -6.76 -23.30
N ARG A 159 -0.97 -6.16 -22.17
CA ARG A 159 -2.34 -5.64 -21.97
C ARG A 159 -2.56 -4.32 -22.69
N LEU A 160 -1.56 -3.47 -22.83
CA LEU A 160 -1.63 -2.23 -23.60
C LEU A 160 -1.68 -2.52 -25.10
N GLU A 161 -0.90 -3.50 -25.57
CA GLU A 161 -0.96 -4.01 -26.94
C GLU A 161 -2.32 -4.67 -27.22
N ALA A 162 -2.80 -5.53 -26.31
CA ALA A 162 -4.14 -6.10 -26.41
C ALA A 162 -5.24 -5.03 -26.35
N ALA A 163 -5.14 -4.05 -25.44
CA ALA A 163 -6.10 -2.95 -25.34
C ALA A 163 -6.03 -2.02 -26.57
N GLY A 164 -4.86 -1.83 -27.17
CA GLY A 164 -4.69 -1.07 -28.42
C GLY A 164 -5.28 -1.80 -29.62
N GLN A 165 -5.07 -3.11 -29.71
CA GLN A 165 -5.71 -3.98 -30.71
C GLN A 165 -7.22 -4.12 -30.48
N GLU A 166 -7.65 -4.10 -29.22
CA GLU A 166 -9.07 -4.04 -28.82
C GLU A 166 -9.68 -2.69 -29.15
N ALA A 167 -9.00 -1.57 -28.93
CA ALA A 167 -9.45 -0.23 -29.31
C ALA A 167 -9.55 -0.10 -30.84
N ALA A 168 -8.58 -0.63 -31.59
CA ALA A 168 -8.61 -0.71 -33.05
C ALA A 168 -9.72 -1.65 -33.56
N GLY A 169 -10.06 -2.70 -32.80
CA GLY A 169 -11.12 -3.66 -33.11
C GLY A 169 -12.49 -3.37 -32.45
N ALA A 170 -12.60 -2.33 -31.62
CA ALA A 170 -13.74 -2.09 -30.74
C ALA A 170 -15.03 -1.77 -31.53
N PHE A 171 -14.87 -1.25 -32.74
CA PHE A 171 -16.00 -1.02 -33.65
C PHE A 171 -16.62 -2.34 -34.15
N ARG A 172 -15.81 -3.36 -34.47
CA ARG A 172 -16.31 -4.67 -34.96
C ARG A 172 -16.80 -5.59 -33.82
N ARG A 173 -16.22 -5.48 -32.63
CA ARG A 173 -16.57 -6.34 -31.47
C ARG A 173 -17.80 -5.85 -30.68
N ARG A 174 -18.13 -4.55 -30.70
CA ARG A 174 -19.40 -4.05 -30.13
C ARG A 174 -20.64 -4.67 -30.80
N VAL A 175 -20.51 -5.14 -32.04
CA VAL A 175 -21.56 -5.85 -32.78
C VAL A 175 -21.60 -7.35 -32.44
N ALA A 176 -20.46 -7.97 -32.14
CA ALA A 176 -20.35 -9.41 -31.88
C ALA A 176 -20.47 -9.82 -30.39
N ALA A 177 -20.21 -8.90 -29.45
CA ALA A 177 -20.20 -9.18 -28.01
C ALA A 177 -21.59 -9.30 -27.35
N ALA A 178 -22.68 -9.20 -28.13
CA ALA A 178 -24.05 -9.33 -27.63
C ALA A 178 -24.41 -10.75 -27.11
N VAL A 179 -23.55 -11.76 -27.33
CA VAL A 179 -23.89 -13.18 -27.08
C VAL A 179 -22.99 -13.87 -26.03
N ALA A 180 -21.90 -13.24 -25.57
CA ALA A 180 -20.97 -13.91 -24.67
C ALA A 180 -21.45 -13.93 -23.19
N PRO A 181 -21.32 -15.05 -22.46
CA PRO A 181 -21.72 -15.14 -21.05
C PRO A 181 -20.89 -14.21 -20.15
N ALA A 182 -21.48 -13.79 -19.02
CA ALA A 182 -20.82 -12.90 -18.07
C ALA A 182 -19.60 -13.61 -17.45
N PRO A 183 -18.47 -12.90 -17.26
CA PRO A 183 -17.30 -13.49 -16.62
C PRO A 183 -17.69 -14.01 -15.23
N ARG A 184 -17.37 -15.28 -14.96
CA ARG A 184 -17.58 -15.87 -13.64
C ARG A 184 -16.60 -15.24 -12.65
N PRO A 185 -17.03 -14.92 -11.41
CA PRO A 185 -16.15 -14.38 -10.39
C PRO A 185 -15.03 -15.37 -10.09
N VAL A 186 -13.78 -14.92 -10.24
CA VAL A 186 -12.59 -15.72 -9.86
C VAL A 186 -12.37 -15.54 -8.36
N ALA A 187 -13.00 -16.43 -7.59
CA ALA A 187 -12.82 -16.52 -6.15
C ALA A 187 -11.58 -17.37 -5.82
N LEU A 188 -10.49 -16.69 -5.48
CA LEU A 188 -9.44 -17.24 -4.62
C LEU A 188 -9.26 -16.21 -3.50
N ALA A 189 -10.28 -16.06 -2.66
CA ALA A 189 -10.12 -15.42 -1.36
C ALA A 189 -9.09 -16.25 -0.57
N VAL A 190 -8.11 -15.57 0.03
CA VAL A 190 -7.03 -16.26 0.76
C VAL A 190 -7.34 -16.31 2.26
N THR A 191 -8.18 -15.38 2.74
CA THR A 191 -8.70 -15.37 4.11
C THR A 191 -10.21 -15.21 4.11
N GLY A 192 -10.86 -15.74 5.14
CA GLY A 192 -12.32 -15.67 5.28
C GLY A 192 -12.77 -15.59 6.75
N PRO A 193 -14.08 -15.67 7.00
CA PRO A 193 -14.67 -15.56 8.34
C PRO A 193 -14.15 -16.63 9.31
N GLN A 194 -13.82 -17.82 8.79
CA GLN A 194 -13.22 -18.89 9.59
C GLN A 194 -11.81 -18.58 10.12
N ASP A 195 -11.12 -17.59 9.56
CA ASP A 195 -9.82 -17.15 10.09
C ASP A 195 -10.03 -16.16 11.24
N GLY A 196 -9.32 -16.38 12.36
CA GLY A 196 -9.30 -15.42 13.46
C GLY A 196 -8.91 -14.01 12.99
N PHE A 197 -9.49 -12.98 13.60
CA PHE A 197 -9.34 -11.58 13.19
C PHE A 197 -7.87 -11.15 13.00
N LEU A 198 -6.99 -11.50 13.94
CA LEU A 198 -5.56 -11.19 13.82
C LEU A 198 -4.89 -11.91 12.65
N ARG A 199 -5.29 -13.16 12.34
CA ARG A 199 -4.75 -13.91 11.20
C ARG A 199 -5.19 -13.30 9.87
N ARG A 200 -6.40 -12.73 9.79
CA ARG A 200 -6.91 -12.00 8.61
C ARG A 200 -6.09 -10.72 8.37
N LEU A 201 -5.73 -10.01 9.42
CA LEU A 201 -5.02 -8.73 9.35
C LEU A 201 -3.49 -8.86 9.22
N LEU A 202 -2.88 -9.74 10.01
CA LEU A 202 -1.44 -9.98 10.06
C LEU A 202 -1.11 -11.33 9.44
N SER A 203 -0.49 -11.32 8.26
CA SER A 203 0.06 -12.55 7.69
C SER A 203 1.39 -12.93 8.36
N PRO A 204 1.85 -14.19 8.20
CA PRO A 204 3.17 -14.59 8.67
C PRO A 204 4.31 -13.70 8.17
N SER A 205 4.21 -13.17 6.93
CA SER A 205 5.21 -12.25 6.41
C SER A 205 5.13 -10.85 7.03
N ALA A 206 3.94 -10.38 7.42
CA ALA A 206 3.81 -9.15 8.20
C ALA A 206 4.42 -9.30 9.61
N LEU A 207 4.26 -10.47 10.22
CA LEU A 207 4.93 -10.80 11.49
C LEU A 207 6.46 -10.85 11.33
N ALA A 208 6.98 -11.37 10.22
CA ALA A 208 8.41 -11.34 9.94
C ALA A 208 8.95 -9.90 9.78
N VAL A 209 8.20 -9.02 9.09
CA VAL A 209 8.55 -7.59 8.98
C VAL A 209 8.48 -6.91 10.35
N TRP A 210 7.49 -7.27 11.19
CA TRP A 210 7.41 -6.79 12.57
C TRP A 210 8.58 -7.25 13.44
N ALA A 211 9.00 -8.51 13.32
CA ALA A 211 10.18 -9.02 14.03
C ALA A 211 11.46 -8.29 13.58
N ALA A 212 11.61 -8.01 12.28
CA ALA A 212 12.72 -7.19 11.78
C ALA A 212 12.66 -5.76 12.33
N ALA A 213 11.47 -5.15 12.35
CA ALA A 213 11.27 -3.83 12.95
C ALA A 213 11.62 -3.83 14.45
N ALA A 214 11.24 -4.87 15.20
CA ALA A 214 11.59 -5.04 16.61
C ALA A 214 13.11 -5.06 16.82
N LEU A 215 13.85 -5.79 15.97
CA LEU A 215 15.32 -5.80 16.04
C LEU A 215 15.92 -4.43 15.75
N VAL A 216 15.41 -3.72 14.73
CA VAL A 216 15.83 -2.36 14.39
C VAL A 216 15.53 -1.39 15.54
N THR A 217 14.37 -1.52 16.18
CA THR A 217 13.98 -0.73 17.35
C THR A 217 14.95 -0.94 18.50
N VAL A 218 15.26 -2.18 18.88
CA VAL A 218 16.22 -2.47 19.96
C VAL A 218 17.60 -1.92 19.61
N ALA A 219 18.09 -2.18 18.40
CA ALA A 219 19.38 -1.67 17.93
C ALA A 219 19.43 -0.13 17.91
N GLY A 220 18.34 0.52 17.48
CA GLY A 220 18.21 1.97 17.46
C GLY A 220 18.21 2.59 18.85
N VAL A 221 17.48 2.02 19.82
CA VAL A 221 17.50 2.50 21.21
C VAL A 221 18.90 2.36 21.81
N CYS A 222 19.57 1.23 21.57
CA CYS A 222 20.96 1.01 21.98
C CYS A 222 21.91 2.04 21.35
N ALA A 223 21.83 2.25 20.03
CA ALA A 223 22.66 3.21 19.32
C ALA A 223 22.41 4.66 19.78
N ALA A 224 21.15 5.01 20.08
CA ALA A 224 20.80 6.31 20.64
C ALA A 224 21.33 6.50 22.08
N GLY A 225 21.36 5.41 22.87
CA GLY A 225 21.86 5.44 24.24
C GLY A 225 23.37 5.54 24.34
N PHE A 226 24.12 4.64 23.69
CA PHE A 226 25.58 4.54 23.84
C PHE A 226 26.39 4.60 22.53
N GLY A 227 25.75 4.76 21.36
CA GLY A 227 26.46 4.95 20.08
C GLY A 227 26.98 6.38 19.89
N PRO A 228 27.90 6.67 18.96
CA PRO A 228 28.40 8.04 18.77
C PRO A 228 27.30 9.10 18.56
N ASP A 229 27.51 10.35 19.01
CA ASP A 229 26.52 11.45 18.94
C ASP A 229 25.97 11.70 17.53
N ALA A 230 26.82 11.48 16.53
CA ALA A 230 26.49 11.51 15.12
C ALA A 230 25.27 10.65 14.72
N TYR A 231 24.94 9.63 15.52
CA TYR A 231 23.93 8.62 15.23
C TYR A 231 22.69 8.71 16.09
N ALA A 232 22.68 9.63 17.06
CA ALA A 232 21.57 9.78 17.97
C ALA A 232 20.25 10.07 17.22
N LEU A 233 20.26 11.02 16.28
CA LEU A 233 19.07 11.39 15.50
C LEU A 233 18.67 10.33 14.45
N PRO A 234 19.59 9.77 13.62
CA PRO A 234 19.25 8.64 12.77
C PRO A 234 18.66 7.46 13.57
N ALA A 235 19.27 7.08 14.69
CA ALA A 235 18.80 6.00 15.53
C ALA A 235 17.42 6.30 16.13
N ALA A 236 17.19 7.54 16.56
CA ALA A 236 15.88 7.99 17.01
C ALA A 236 14.83 7.88 15.89
N ALA A 237 15.15 8.32 14.67
CA ALA A 237 14.24 8.22 13.53
C ALA A 237 13.93 6.75 13.18
N ALA A 238 14.92 5.85 13.26
CA ALA A 238 14.72 4.42 13.03
C ALA A 238 13.77 3.80 14.06
N VAL A 239 13.87 4.18 15.34
CA VAL A 239 12.95 3.75 16.40
C VAL A 239 11.54 4.27 16.16
N VAL A 240 11.40 5.57 15.89
CA VAL A 240 10.11 6.22 15.64
C VAL A 240 9.40 5.62 14.42
N LEU A 241 10.14 5.38 13.32
CA LEU A 241 9.56 4.92 12.07
C LEU A 241 9.47 3.39 11.92
N ALA A 242 9.98 2.62 12.89
CA ALA A 242 9.94 1.16 12.86
C ALA A 242 8.55 0.53 12.60
N PRO A 243 7.42 1.09 13.08
CA PRO A 243 6.10 0.54 12.79
C PRO A 243 5.63 0.77 11.34
N VAL A 244 6.19 1.75 10.63
CA VAL A 244 5.76 2.16 9.28
C VAL A 244 5.90 1.02 8.26
N PRO A 245 7.07 0.36 8.11
CA PRO A 245 7.22 -0.77 7.20
C PRO A 245 6.25 -1.92 7.47
N VAL A 246 5.91 -2.18 8.73
CA VAL A 246 4.99 -3.26 9.12
C VAL A 246 3.59 -3.00 8.59
N THR A 247 3.07 -1.79 8.84
CA THR A 247 1.75 -1.37 8.36
C THR A 247 1.74 -1.26 6.84
N ALA A 248 2.78 -0.69 6.24
CA ALA A 248 2.90 -0.60 4.79
C ALA A 248 2.83 -1.98 4.11
N TRP A 249 3.53 -2.95 4.68
CA TRP A 249 3.51 -4.32 4.21
C TRP A 249 2.14 -4.98 4.37
N ALA A 250 1.52 -4.85 5.55
CA ALA A 250 0.20 -5.43 5.79
C ALA A 250 -0.87 -4.81 4.86
N VAL A 251 -0.87 -3.49 4.66
CA VAL A 251 -1.82 -2.80 3.78
C VAL A 251 -1.67 -3.26 2.34
N THR A 252 -0.43 -3.31 1.83
CA THR A 252 -0.19 -3.76 0.45
C THR A 252 -0.60 -5.21 0.23
N GLN A 253 -0.54 -6.08 1.25
CA GLN A 253 -0.99 -7.47 1.16
C GLN A 253 -2.43 -7.64 0.71
N SER A 254 -3.31 -6.66 0.90
CA SER A 254 -4.68 -6.71 0.40
C SER A 254 -4.77 -7.00 -1.09
N LEU A 255 -3.73 -6.67 -1.86
CA LEU A 255 -3.65 -6.90 -3.30
C LEU A 255 -3.47 -8.37 -3.69
N TRP A 256 -2.86 -9.20 -2.85
CA TRP A 256 -2.61 -10.62 -3.14
C TRP A 256 -3.14 -11.58 -2.08
N ARG A 257 -3.61 -11.05 -0.95
CA ARG A 257 -4.31 -11.76 0.12
C ARG A 257 -5.68 -11.09 0.34
N PRO A 258 -6.57 -11.17 -0.67
CA PRO A 258 -7.93 -10.64 -0.55
C PRO A 258 -8.68 -11.41 0.54
N ASP A 259 -9.48 -10.66 1.29
CA ASP A 259 -10.36 -11.20 2.30
C ASP A 259 -11.75 -11.43 1.69
N GLU A 260 -12.41 -12.53 2.06
CA GLU A 260 -13.70 -12.92 1.51
C GLU A 260 -14.82 -11.93 1.85
N GLU A 261 -14.83 -11.40 3.08
CA GLU A 261 -15.88 -10.47 3.53
C GLU A 261 -15.50 -9.01 3.27
N LEU A 262 -14.23 -8.65 3.51
CA LEU A 262 -13.76 -7.27 3.43
C LEU A 262 -13.26 -6.88 2.02
N GLY A 263 -13.19 -7.83 1.08
CA GLY A 263 -12.66 -7.56 -0.26
C GLY A 263 -11.21 -7.07 -0.24
N VAL A 264 -10.85 -6.18 -1.17
CA VAL A 264 -9.48 -5.67 -1.29
C VAL A 264 -9.33 -4.31 -0.61
N VAL A 265 -10.25 -3.38 -0.90
CA VAL A 265 -10.13 -1.99 -0.45
C VAL A 265 -10.45 -1.88 1.04
N MET A 266 -11.54 -2.50 1.50
CA MET A 266 -11.90 -2.43 2.92
C MET A 266 -10.90 -3.19 3.79
N ALA A 267 -10.35 -4.31 3.30
CA ALA A 267 -9.24 -4.99 3.98
C ALA A 267 -8.00 -4.10 4.15
N ALA A 268 -7.65 -3.29 3.16
CA ALA A 268 -6.54 -2.34 3.26
C ALA A 268 -6.80 -1.22 4.28
N LEU A 269 -8.03 -0.68 4.30
CA LEU A 269 -8.45 0.31 5.29
C LEU A 269 -8.44 -0.28 6.72
N TRP A 270 -8.97 -1.49 6.90
CA TRP A 270 -8.93 -2.18 8.18
C TRP A 270 -7.50 -2.42 8.65
N ARG A 271 -6.60 -2.86 7.78
CA ARG A 271 -5.18 -3.04 8.12
C ARG A 271 -4.51 -1.70 8.46
N THR A 272 -4.85 -0.63 7.76
CA THR A 272 -4.39 0.73 8.09
C THR A 272 -4.77 1.12 9.51
N MET A 273 -6.01 0.85 9.91
CA MET A 273 -6.48 1.20 11.25
C MET A 273 -5.92 0.26 12.32
N THR A 274 -5.96 -1.06 12.11
CA THR A 274 -5.72 -2.05 13.18
C THR A 274 -4.27 -2.43 13.37
N VAL A 275 -3.49 -2.59 12.29
CA VAL A 275 -2.11 -3.09 12.37
C VAL A 275 -1.23 -2.17 13.23
N PRO A 276 -1.29 -0.83 13.12
CA PRO A 276 -0.54 0.04 14.02
C PRO A 276 -0.88 -0.19 15.49
N PHE A 277 -2.16 -0.28 15.86
CA PHE A 277 -2.56 -0.50 17.27
C PHE A 277 -2.17 -1.87 17.83
N VAL A 278 -1.94 -2.86 16.98
CA VAL A 278 -1.44 -4.17 17.43
C VAL A 278 0.09 -4.19 17.51
N THR A 279 0.76 -3.60 16.53
CA THR A 279 2.22 -3.73 16.36
C THR A 279 3.02 -2.69 17.15
N VAL A 280 2.50 -1.47 17.26
CA VAL A 280 3.16 -0.36 17.98
C VAL A 280 3.31 -0.67 19.47
N PRO A 281 2.30 -1.16 20.22
CA PRO A 281 2.48 -1.49 21.63
C PRO A 281 3.56 -2.54 21.88
N GLY A 282 3.70 -3.52 20.98
CA GLY A 282 4.77 -4.52 21.06
C GLY A 282 6.15 -3.90 20.86
N LEU A 283 6.31 -3.02 19.86
CA LEU A 283 7.57 -2.29 19.63
C LEU A 283 7.86 -1.29 20.77
N ALA A 284 6.82 -0.66 21.31
CA ALA A 284 6.91 0.22 22.47
C ALA A 284 7.48 -0.55 23.66
N ALA A 285 6.86 -1.67 24.04
CA ALA A 285 7.31 -2.50 25.16
C ALA A 285 8.79 -2.88 25.03
N LEU A 286 9.23 -3.30 23.84
CA LEU A 286 10.64 -3.60 23.58
C LEU A 286 11.55 -2.38 23.73
N SER A 287 11.11 -1.21 23.24
CA SER A 287 11.86 0.04 23.38
C SER A 287 11.99 0.44 24.86
N PHE A 288 10.90 0.35 25.63
CA PHE A 288 10.87 0.63 27.06
C PHE A 288 11.77 -0.33 27.85
N LEU A 289 11.69 -1.63 27.57
CA LEU A 289 12.55 -2.64 28.19
C LEU A 289 14.04 -2.41 27.87
N THR A 290 14.34 -2.02 26.62
CA THR A 290 15.72 -1.68 26.22
C THR A 290 16.19 -0.39 26.92
N GLY A 291 15.31 0.60 27.07
CA GLY A 291 15.58 1.84 27.80
C GLY A 291 15.85 1.66 29.29
N LEU A 292 15.38 0.55 29.90
CA LEU A 292 15.68 0.20 31.29
C LEU A 292 17.13 -0.26 31.51
N LEU A 293 17.84 -0.64 30.46
CA LEU A 293 19.23 -1.06 30.56
C LEU A 293 20.10 0.11 31.05
N SER A 294 20.86 -0.12 32.13
CA SER A 294 21.70 0.92 32.75
C SER A 294 22.60 1.67 31.74
N PRO A 295 23.29 1.00 30.79
CA PRO A 295 24.12 1.68 29.79
C PRO A 295 23.35 2.60 28.85
N VAL A 296 22.09 2.25 28.53
CA VAL A 296 21.22 3.07 27.68
C VAL A 296 20.78 4.30 28.46
N ARG A 297 20.27 4.09 29.68
CA ARG A 297 19.78 5.18 30.54
C ARG A 297 20.87 6.20 30.87
N SER A 298 22.07 5.74 31.25
CA SER A 298 23.19 6.63 31.55
C SER A 298 23.65 7.40 30.31
N GLY A 299 23.69 6.74 29.15
CA GLY A 299 24.11 7.36 27.91
C GLY A 299 23.13 8.41 27.38
N PHE A 300 21.83 8.22 27.55
CA PHE A 300 20.83 9.26 27.26
C PHE A 300 20.95 10.46 28.22
N ALA A 301 21.21 10.22 29.51
CA ALA A 301 21.36 11.28 30.51
C ALA A 301 22.66 12.09 30.32
N ALA A 302 23.71 11.46 29.79
CA ALA A 302 25.00 12.09 29.55
C ALA A 302 25.04 12.94 28.27
N ARG A 303 24.07 12.78 27.36
CA ARG A 303 24.08 13.50 26.08
C ARG A 303 23.33 14.83 26.15
N PRO A 304 23.98 15.94 25.78
CA PRO A 304 23.28 17.14 25.39
C PRO A 304 22.64 16.87 24.03
N TRP A 305 21.37 16.46 24.02
CA TRP A 305 20.62 16.34 22.78
C TRP A 305 20.62 17.70 22.10
N PRO A 306 21.09 17.81 20.85
CA PRO A 306 21.16 19.08 20.18
C PRO A 306 19.74 19.63 20.13
N ALA A 307 19.51 20.73 20.84
CA ALA A 307 18.38 21.64 20.66
C ALA A 307 18.54 22.30 19.27
N THR A 308 18.58 21.47 18.23
CA THR A 308 18.60 21.94 16.87
C THR A 308 17.24 22.56 16.63
N SER A 309 17.29 23.83 16.29
CA SER A 309 16.25 24.83 16.02
C SER A 309 15.19 24.45 14.99
N TRP A 310 15.00 23.16 14.72
CA TRP A 310 13.84 22.64 14.00
C TRP A 310 13.01 21.84 15.00
N GLU A 311 11.76 22.25 15.16
CA GLU A 311 10.70 21.60 15.93
C GLU A 311 10.54 20.10 15.55
N GLY A 312 11.45 19.26 16.03
CA GLY A 312 11.50 17.82 15.81
C GLY A 312 11.26 17.06 17.10
N PRO A 313 11.01 15.74 17.04
CA PRO A 313 10.58 14.95 18.19
C PRO A 313 11.71 14.54 19.13
N LEU A 314 12.82 15.27 19.11
CA LEU A 314 13.94 14.99 20.01
C LEU A 314 13.72 15.70 21.35
N PRO A 315 14.06 15.06 22.48
CA PRO A 315 13.92 15.66 23.80
C PRO A 315 14.96 16.78 23.98
N ALA A 316 14.64 17.73 24.85
CA ALA A 316 15.64 18.68 25.34
C ALA A 316 16.68 17.96 26.21
N ALA A 317 17.86 18.56 26.36
CA ALA A 317 18.88 18.06 27.27
C ALA A 317 18.33 17.99 28.72
N GLY A 318 18.37 16.80 29.34
CA GLY A 318 17.82 16.54 30.67
C GLY A 318 16.43 15.88 30.70
N ASP A 319 15.78 15.71 29.55
CA ASP A 319 14.49 15.02 29.48
C ASP A 319 14.62 13.52 29.71
N SER A 320 13.54 12.93 30.26
CA SER A 320 13.52 11.49 30.55
C SER A 320 13.51 10.64 29.27
N VAL A 321 14.32 9.57 29.26
CA VAL A 321 14.32 8.52 28.20
C VAL A 321 12.90 8.01 27.94
N PHE A 322 12.10 7.88 28.99
CA PHE A 322 10.73 7.42 28.90
C PHE A 322 9.78 8.44 28.27
N GLY A 323 10.03 9.73 28.46
CA GLY A 323 9.31 10.81 27.76
C GLY A 323 9.58 10.75 26.25
N TRP A 324 10.85 10.59 25.86
CA TRP A 324 11.23 10.40 24.46
C TRP A 324 10.60 9.15 23.83
N LEU A 325 10.69 8.02 24.53
CA LEU A 325 10.11 6.76 24.07
C LEU A 325 8.58 6.87 23.95
N GLY A 326 7.91 7.51 24.91
CA GLY A 326 6.47 7.79 24.85
C GLY A 326 6.09 8.64 23.64
N LEU A 327 6.82 9.73 23.39
CA LEU A 327 6.61 10.57 22.20
C LEU A 327 6.87 9.80 20.90
N SER A 328 7.91 8.97 20.88
CA SER A 328 8.28 8.14 19.72
C SER A 328 7.20 7.13 19.38
N VAL A 329 6.55 6.54 20.40
CA VAL A 329 5.41 5.64 20.23
C VAL A 329 4.23 6.37 19.59
N PHE A 330 3.90 7.57 20.07
CA PHE A 330 2.82 8.38 19.52
C PHE A 330 3.08 8.77 18.05
N ILE A 331 4.28 9.27 17.76
CA ILE A 331 4.65 9.68 16.40
C ILE A 331 4.77 8.48 15.47
N GLY A 332 5.31 7.36 15.95
CA GLY A 332 5.38 6.12 15.20
C GLY A 332 4.00 5.55 14.86
N LEU A 333 3.04 5.66 15.79
CA LEU A 333 1.65 5.31 15.55
C LEU A 333 1.03 6.20 14.46
N LEU A 334 1.17 7.53 14.57
CA LEU A 334 0.68 8.47 13.57
C LEU A 334 1.32 8.23 12.19
N GLY A 335 2.63 8.04 12.17
CA GLY A 335 3.38 7.75 10.95
C GLY A 335 2.92 6.45 10.29
N ALA A 336 2.65 5.40 11.09
CA ALA A 336 2.15 4.13 10.58
C ALA A 336 0.72 4.23 10.04
N LEU A 337 -0.18 4.95 10.74
CA LEU A 337 -1.53 5.24 10.27
C LEU A 337 -1.49 6.01 8.95
N LEU A 338 -0.67 7.07 8.89
CA LEU A 338 -0.52 7.89 7.69
C LEU A 338 0.06 7.08 6.52
N ALA A 339 1.08 6.26 6.76
CA ALA A 339 1.65 5.39 5.73
C ALA A 339 0.63 4.37 5.20
N GLY A 340 -0.15 3.76 6.11
CA GLY A 340 -1.23 2.86 5.71
C GLY A 340 -2.30 3.56 4.88
N LEU A 341 -2.69 4.78 5.26
CA LEU A 341 -3.65 5.58 4.52
C LEU A 341 -3.14 5.94 3.13
N ILE A 342 -1.91 6.46 3.05
CA ILE A 342 -1.24 6.82 1.78
C ILE A 342 -1.19 5.59 0.87
N LEU A 343 -0.78 4.42 1.37
CA LEU A 343 -0.68 3.21 0.56
C LEU A 343 -2.05 2.67 0.16
N SER A 344 -3.05 2.74 1.05
CA SER A 344 -4.42 2.34 0.71
C SER A 344 -4.98 3.18 -0.44
N VAL A 345 -4.80 4.50 -0.36
CA VAL A 345 -5.35 5.47 -1.33
C VAL A 345 -4.52 5.52 -2.61
N ALA A 346 -3.20 5.66 -2.52
CA ALA A 346 -2.33 5.92 -3.66
C ALA A 346 -1.78 4.66 -4.34
N VAL A 347 -1.86 3.49 -3.68
CA VAL A 347 -1.35 2.23 -4.23
C VAL A 347 -2.45 1.19 -4.34
N VAL A 348 -3.06 0.77 -3.22
CA VAL A 348 -4.00 -0.36 -3.22
C VAL A 348 -5.22 -0.07 -4.09
N LEU A 349 -5.87 1.08 -3.89
CA LEU A 349 -7.08 1.45 -4.63
C LEU A 349 -6.82 1.56 -6.15
N PRO A 350 -5.79 2.29 -6.64
CA PRO A 350 -5.43 2.30 -8.06
C PRO A 350 -5.12 0.91 -8.60
N VAL A 351 -4.31 0.12 -7.89
CA VAL A 351 -3.97 -1.23 -8.36
C VAL A 351 -5.22 -2.09 -8.48
N ALA A 352 -6.08 -2.10 -7.46
CA ALA A 352 -7.34 -2.82 -7.49
C ALA A 352 -8.25 -2.33 -8.64
N ALA A 353 -8.42 -1.02 -8.81
CA ALA A 353 -9.27 -0.45 -9.85
C ALA A 353 -8.79 -0.76 -11.28
N PHE A 354 -7.47 -0.77 -11.52
CA PHE A 354 -6.92 -0.99 -12.85
C PHE A 354 -6.63 -2.46 -13.17
N PHE A 355 -6.52 -3.35 -12.17
CA PHE A 355 -6.20 -4.76 -12.37
C PHE A 355 -7.32 -5.72 -11.95
N MET A 356 -8.20 -5.31 -11.04
CA MET A 356 -9.30 -6.10 -10.48
C MET A 356 -10.59 -5.27 -10.43
N PRO A 357 -11.00 -4.60 -11.53
CA PRO A 357 -12.12 -3.66 -11.49
C PRO A 357 -13.42 -4.32 -11.04
N GLU A 358 -13.65 -5.59 -11.38
CA GLU A 358 -14.82 -6.37 -10.95
C GLU A 358 -14.97 -6.40 -9.43
N ARG A 359 -13.86 -6.62 -8.71
CA ARG A 359 -13.87 -6.64 -7.24
C ARG A 359 -14.19 -5.27 -6.70
N VAL A 360 -13.59 -4.22 -7.25
CA VAL A 360 -13.85 -2.86 -6.77
C VAL A 360 -15.30 -2.42 -7.09
N ILE A 361 -15.87 -2.85 -8.22
CA ILE A 361 -17.29 -2.64 -8.55
C ILE A 361 -18.18 -3.33 -7.52
N GLN A 362 -17.87 -4.58 -7.17
CA GLN A 362 -18.61 -5.35 -6.15
C GLN A 362 -18.46 -4.72 -4.75
N ASP A 363 -17.23 -4.40 -4.33
CA ASP A 363 -16.91 -3.77 -3.03
C ASP A 363 -17.62 -2.42 -2.86
N ASN A 364 -17.87 -1.68 -3.96
CA ASN A 364 -18.57 -0.39 -3.94
C ASN A 364 -20.08 -0.48 -4.19
N MET A 365 -20.64 -1.71 -4.22
CA MET A 365 -22.05 -1.98 -4.50
C MET A 365 -22.53 -1.30 -5.78
N LEU A 366 -21.69 -1.34 -6.83
CA LEU A 366 -22.04 -0.84 -8.15
C LEU A 366 -22.75 -1.94 -8.94
N ASN A 367 -23.57 -1.52 -9.92
CA ASN A 367 -24.27 -2.46 -10.76
C ASN A 367 -23.26 -3.28 -11.61
N THR A 368 -23.37 -4.60 -11.53
CA THR A 368 -22.54 -5.58 -12.25
C THR A 368 -23.14 -6.00 -13.60
N ASP A 369 -24.30 -5.47 -13.98
CA ASP A 369 -24.96 -5.72 -15.26
C ASP A 369 -24.08 -5.30 -16.43
N ARG A 370 -24.13 -6.09 -17.50
CA ARG A 370 -23.28 -5.90 -18.68
C ARG A 370 -23.44 -4.53 -19.32
N ALA A 371 -24.66 -3.99 -19.32
CA ALA A 371 -24.96 -2.69 -19.88
C ALA A 371 -24.21 -1.55 -19.18
N HIS A 372 -23.89 -1.72 -17.89
CA HIS A 372 -23.29 -0.68 -17.04
C HIS A 372 -21.84 -0.97 -16.68
N TYR A 373 -21.37 -2.20 -16.91
CA TYR A 373 -20.04 -2.65 -16.52
C TYR A 373 -18.92 -1.74 -17.04
N ALA A 374 -18.89 -1.41 -18.34
CA ALA A 374 -17.83 -0.58 -18.91
C ALA A 374 -17.80 0.85 -18.33
N ALA A 375 -18.97 1.42 -18.06
CA ALA A 375 -19.12 2.72 -17.41
C ALA A 375 -18.61 2.65 -15.96
N ASN A 376 -18.98 1.60 -15.23
CA ASN A 376 -18.53 1.36 -13.85
C ASN A 376 -17.02 1.09 -13.74
N VAL A 377 -16.41 0.38 -14.71
CA VAL A 377 -14.95 0.21 -14.76
C VAL A 377 -14.27 1.58 -14.92
N THR A 378 -14.82 2.43 -15.78
CA THR A 378 -14.29 3.78 -16.04
C THR A 378 -14.44 4.67 -14.82
N SER A 379 -15.61 4.66 -14.17
CA SER A 379 -15.87 5.44 -12.96
C SER A 379 -14.96 5.01 -11.80
N VAL A 380 -14.78 3.70 -11.59
CA VAL A 380 -13.90 3.18 -10.53
C VAL A 380 -12.43 3.57 -10.77
N ARG A 381 -11.95 3.53 -12.02
CA ARG A 381 -10.60 3.99 -12.36
C ARG A 381 -10.46 5.49 -12.14
N ALA A 382 -11.44 6.29 -12.59
CA ALA A 382 -11.45 7.73 -12.37
C ALA A 382 -11.46 8.07 -10.87
N LEU A 383 -12.29 7.37 -10.07
CA LEU A 383 -12.35 7.50 -8.63
C LEU A 383 -11.00 7.16 -7.99
N SER A 384 -10.35 6.07 -8.42
CA SER A 384 -9.04 5.67 -7.90
C SER A 384 -7.92 6.70 -8.15
N LEU A 385 -8.05 7.53 -9.18
CA LEU A 385 -7.13 8.65 -9.46
C LEU A 385 -7.55 9.92 -8.73
N LEU A 386 -8.86 10.14 -8.60
CA LEU A 386 -9.43 11.30 -7.92
C LEU A 386 -9.06 11.31 -6.44
N VAL A 387 -9.20 10.18 -5.73
CA VAL A 387 -8.97 10.13 -4.28
C VAL A 387 -7.53 10.55 -3.90
N PRO A 388 -6.45 10.07 -4.53
CA PRO A 388 -5.10 10.59 -4.28
C PRO A 388 -4.95 12.10 -4.56
N LEU A 389 -5.60 12.61 -5.63
CA LEU A 389 -5.54 14.03 -5.97
C LEU A 389 -6.17 14.92 -4.88
N LEU A 390 -7.19 14.44 -4.17
CA LEU A 390 -7.79 15.16 -3.04
C LEU A 390 -6.80 15.43 -1.90
N PHE A 391 -5.76 14.59 -1.75
CA PHE A 391 -4.69 14.81 -0.78
C PHE A 391 -3.50 15.55 -1.38
N LEU A 392 -3.14 15.22 -2.62
CA LEU A 392 -1.98 15.78 -3.30
C LEU A 392 -2.14 17.28 -3.57
N ILE A 393 -3.32 17.72 -4.02
CA ILE A 393 -3.56 19.13 -4.37
C ILE A 393 -3.40 20.04 -3.14
N PRO A 394 -4.11 19.83 -2.01
CA PRO A 394 -3.89 20.63 -0.82
C PRO A 394 -2.45 20.53 -0.30
N GLY A 395 -1.85 19.34 -0.34
CA GLY A 395 -0.46 19.15 0.08
C GLY A 395 0.52 20.02 -0.73
N LEU A 396 0.36 20.06 -2.05
CA LEU A 396 1.17 20.92 -2.92
C LEU A 396 0.89 22.42 -2.66
N LEU A 397 -0.36 22.81 -2.48
CA LEU A 397 -0.72 24.22 -2.29
C LEU A 397 -0.28 24.78 -0.92
N VAL A 398 -0.27 23.95 0.12
CA VAL A 398 0.10 24.34 1.49
C VAL A 398 1.61 24.21 1.71
N ALA A 399 2.23 23.11 1.27
CA ALA A 399 3.64 22.85 1.56
C ALA A 399 4.59 23.58 0.60
N ALA A 400 4.15 23.91 -0.62
CA ALA A 400 4.99 24.60 -1.58
C ALA A 400 4.97 26.11 -1.34
N ARG A 401 6.14 26.74 -1.44
CA ARG A 401 6.22 28.21 -1.46
C ARG A 401 5.40 28.75 -2.63
N GLN A 402 4.61 29.79 -2.37
CA GLN A 402 3.81 30.45 -3.39
C GLN A 402 4.70 30.87 -4.57
N GLY A 403 4.23 30.62 -5.80
CA GLY A 403 4.97 30.89 -7.04
C GLY A 403 6.01 29.84 -7.43
N SER A 404 6.29 28.84 -6.58
CA SER A 404 7.16 27.71 -6.97
C SER A 404 6.48 26.78 -8.00
N PRO A 405 7.26 26.00 -8.78
CA PRO A 405 6.70 25.05 -9.75
C PRO A 405 5.73 24.03 -9.13
N TRP A 406 5.97 23.62 -7.88
CA TRP A 406 5.12 22.68 -7.14
C TRP A 406 3.76 23.28 -6.77
N TRP A 407 3.73 24.57 -6.42
CA TRP A 407 2.49 25.29 -6.17
C TRP A 407 1.65 25.41 -7.44
N TRP A 408 2.28 25.76 -8.56
CA TRP A 408 1.62 25.80 -9.88
C TRP A 408 1.11 24.42 -10.33
N LEU A 409 1.88 23.36 -10.08
CA LEU A 409 1.42 21.99 -10.32
C LEU A 409 0.14 21.69 -9.53
N GLY A 410 0.07 22.11 -8.27
CA GLY A 410 -1.14 22.00 -7.45
C GLY A 410 -2.36 22.65 -8.11
N ILE A 411 -2.21 23.87 -8.66
CA ILE A 411 -3.27 24.59 -9.38
C ILE A 411 -3.69 23.84 -10.65
N VAL A 412 -2.73 23.40 -11.46
CA VAL A 412 -3.00 22.70 -12.73
C VAL A 412 -3.71 21.36 -12.50
N LEU A 413 -3.51 20.72 -11.35
CA LEU A 413 -4.19 19.48 -11.01
C LEU A 413 -5.66 19.67 -10.60
N ILE A 414 -6.10 20.89 -10.23
CA ILE A 414 -7.51 21.18 -9.90
C ILE A 414 -8.46 20.85 -11.06
N PRO A 415 -8.29 21.38 -12.30
CA PRO A 415 -9.17 21.05 -13.41
C PRO A 415 -9.14 19.55 -13.76
N VAL A 416 -8.01 18.88 -13.56
CA VAL A 416 -7.92 17.40 -13.72
C VAL A 416 -8.80 16.69 -12.69
N GLY A 417 -8.75 17.11 -11.42
CA GLY A 417 -9.61 16.59 -10.36
C GLY A 417 -11.10 16.80 -10.67
N LEU A 418 -11.48 18.00 -11.13
CA LEU A 418 -12.87 18.31 -11.51
C LEU A 418 -13.34 17.45 -12.69
N PHE A 419 -12.49 17.25 -13.70
CA PHE A 419 -12.80 16.37 -14.83
C PHE A 419 -13.01 14.92 -14.38
N LEU A 420 -12.13 14.39 -13.53
CA LEU A 420 -12.29 13.03 -13.00
C LEU A 420 -13.56 12.89 -12.17
N MET A 421 -13.89 13.89 -11.35
CA MET A 421 -15.14 13.93 -10.59
C MET A 421 -16.36 13.90 -11.52
N TYR A 422 -16.35 14.67 -12.61
CA TYR A 422 -17.39 14.63 -13.64
C TYR A 422 -17.51 13.24 -14.30
N VAL A 423 -16.39 12.59 -14.60
CA VAL A 423 -16.38 11.22 -15.16
C VAL A 423 -16.98 10.23 -14.17
N VAL A 424 -16.61 10.28 -12.88
CA VAL A 424 -17.19 9.44 -11.83
C VAL A 424 -18.70 9.65 -11.79
N TRP A 425 -19.15 10.90 -11.65
CA TRP A 425 -20.56 11.25 -11.56
C TRP A 425 -21.37 10.79 -12.78
N SER A 426 -20.88 11.06 -13.99
CA SER A 426 -21.61 10.71 -15.23
C SER A 426 -21.67 9.21 -15.53
N GLN A 427 -20.64 8.44 -15.13
CA GLN A 427 -20.47 7.03 -15.51
C GLN A 427 -20.86 6.03 -14.40
N GLN A 428 -20.85 6.44 -13.14
CA GLN A 428 -21.17 5.54 -12.03
C GLN A 428 -22.65 5.12 -12.08
N ARG A 429 -22.89 3.82 -11.93
CA ARG A 429 -24.22 3.20 -11.88
C ARG A 429 -24.31 2.35 -10.63
N VAL A 430 -25.11 2.82 -9.68
CA VAL A 430 -25.24 2.22 -8.35
C VAL A 430 -26.28 1.09 -8.38
N ASP A 431 -26.01 0.03 -7.62
CA ASP A 431 -26.99 -1.03 -7.36
C ASP A 431 -27.80 -0.68 -6.10
N HIS A 432 -28.90 0.05 -6.29
CA HIS A 432 -29.78 0.49 -5.19
C HIS A 432 -30.38 -0.69 -4.41
N GLY A 433 -30.65 -1.81 -5.10
CA GLY A 433 -31.16 -3.03 -4.47
C GLY A 433 -30.15 -3.64 -3.50
N LYS A 434 -28.88 -3.75 -3.89
CA LYS A 434 -27.81 -4.19 -2.97
C LYS A 434 -27.63 -3.22 -1.82
N ARG A 435 -27.55 -1.90 -2.08
CA ARG A 435 -27.35 -0.91 -1.01
C ARG A 435 -28.46 -0.93 0.04
N ALA A 436 -29.72 -1.07 -0.40
CA ALA A 436 -30.87 -1.18 0.49
C ALA A 436 -30.76 -2.39 1.43
N ARG A 437 -30.26 -3.55 0.95
CA ARG A 437 -30.05 -4.74 1.79
C ARG A 437 -29.02 -4.53 2.89
N TRP A 438 -28.06 -3.63 2.67
CA TRP A 438 -27.01 -3.29 3.64
C TRP A 438 -27.34 -2.02 4.46
N GLY A 439 -28.55 -1.47 4.31
CA GLY A 439 -28.97 -0.26 5.03
C GLY A 439 -28.20 1.00 4.65
N VAL A 440 -27.54 1.02 3.48
CA VAL A 440 -26.76 2.17 3.02
C VAL A 440 -27.66 3.05 2.14
N PRO A 441 -28.04 4.26 2.57
CA PRO A 441 -28.83 5.16 1.74
C PRO A 441 -28.04 5.57 0.49
N GLY A 442 -28.63 5.36 -0.68
CA GLY A 442 -28.09 5.79 -1.97
C GLY A 442 -28.62 7.16 -2.36
N ILE A 443 -27.74 8.06 -2.81
CA ILE A 443 -28.17 9.24 -3.55
C ILE A 443 -28.58 8.75 -4.94
N SER A 444 -29.85 8.94 -5.30
CA SER A 444 -30.37 8.54 -6.60
C SER A 444 -29.74 9.39 -7.70
N HIS A 445 -29.10 8.75 -8.68
CA HIS A 445 -28.63 9.42 -9.87
C HIS A 445 -29.65 9.26 -11.02
N PRO A 446 -29.88 10.27 -11.87
CA PRO A 446 -30.84 10.18 -12.98
C PRO A 446 -30.58 9.02 -13.95
N ASN A 447 -29.33 8.58 -14.03
CA ASN A 447 -28.92 7.49 -14.91
C ASN A 447 -28.84 6.12 -14.19
N ASP A 448 -29.17 6.05 -12.91
CA ASP A 448 -29.20 4.77 -12.21
C ASP A 448 -30.37 3.91 -12.71
N PRO A 449 -30.20 2.58 -12.76
CA PRO A 449 -31.30 1.69 -13.02
C PRO A 449 -32.37 1.83 -11.92
N PRO A 450 -33.66 1.78 -12.27
CA PRO A 450 -34.73 1.84 -11.28
C PRO A 450 -34.57 0.69 -10.27
N PRO A 451 -34.87 0.92 -8.98
CA PRO A 451 -34.77 -0.12 -7.98
C PRO A 451 -35.66 -1.29 -8.38
N GLU A 452 -35.10 -2.49 -8.47
CA GLU A 452 -35.91 -3.69 -8.66
C GLU A 452 -36.92 -3.75 -7.49
N PRO A 453 -38.23 -3.94 -7.77
CA PRO A 453 -39.20 -4.12 -6.72
C PRO A 453 -38.74 -5.31 -5.88
N LEU A 454 -38.60 -5.08 -4.56
CA LEU A 454 -38.26 -6.15 -3.63
C LEU A 454 -39.20 -7.33 -3.90
N PRO A 455 -38.69 -8.58 -3.94
CA PRO A 455 -39.55 -9.74 -4.07
C PRO A 455 -40.63 -9.60 -3.00
N ARG A 456 -41.91 -9.47 -3.41
CA ARG A 456 -43.01 -9.45 -2.45
C ARG A 456 -42.80 -10.67 -1.56
N ARG A 457 -42.50 -10.45 -0.27
CA ARG A 457 -42.52 -11.54 0.72
C ARG A 457 -43.84 -12.25 0.48
N ARG A 458 -43.79 -13.54 0.20
CA ARG A 458 -45.03 -14.32 0.09
C ARG A 458 -45.73 -14.16 1.45
N PRO A 459 -47.04 -13.84 1.48
CA PRO A 459 -47.81 -13.74 2.71
C PRO A 459 -47.72 -15.00 3.60
N ALA A 460 -47.28 -16.13 3.04
CA ALA A 460 -47.09 -17.39 3.75
C ALA A 460 -45.92 -17.40 4.77
N ASP A 461 -44.99 -16.45 4.70
CA ASP A 461 -43.80 -16.41 5.58
C ASP A 461 -43.91 -15.36 6.71
N ASP A 462 -45.07 -14.74 6.90
CA ASP A 462 -45.37 -13.94 8.10
C ASP A 462 -46.09 -14.82 9.14
N PRO A 463 -45.39 -15.33 10.17
CA PRO A 463 -46.01 -16.08 11.28
C PRO A 463 -46.89 -15.19 12.19
N ALA A 464 -47.16 -13.95 11.79
CA ALA A 464 -47.90 -12.93 12.53
C ALA A 464 -49.13 -12.42 11.77
N ALA A 465 -49.63 -13.14 10.76
CA ALA A 465 -51.03 -12.96 10.36
C ALA A 465 -51.91 -13.43 11.54
N PRO A 466 -52.72 -12.55 12.15
CA PRO A 466 -53.66 -12.96 13.19
C PRO A 466 -54.56 -14.01 12.55
N GLY A 467 -54.53 -15.23 13.10
CA GLY A 467 -55.44 -16.28 12.69
C GLY A 467 -56.86 -15.73 12.72
N ASP A 468 -57.58 -15.93 11.62
CA ASP A 468 -59.02 -15.77 11.55
C ASP A 468 -59.63 -16.41 12.79
N VAL A 469 -60.06 -15.57 13.73
CA VAL A 469 -60.88 -16.00 14.86
C VAL A 469 -62.16 -16.53 14.20
N PRO A 470 -62.50 -17.82 14.36
CA PRO A 470 -63.76 -18.33 13.84
C PRO A 470 -64.87 -17.55 14.54
N ASP A 471 -65.64 -16.80 13.74
CA ASP A 471 -66.85 -16.14 14.19
C ASP A 471 -67.80 -17.24 14.70
N GLY A 472 -67.87 -17.36 16.02
CA GLY A 472 -68.69 -18.31 16.75
C GLY A 472 -70.16 -17.92 16.65
N SER A 473 -70.72 -17.94 15.44
CA SER A 473 -72.15 -17.92 15.23
C SER A 473 -72.69 -19.35 15.33
N GLY A 474 -73.27 -19.70 16.48
CA GLY A 474 -74.17 -20.83 16.53
C GLY A 474 -74.42 -21.47 17.89
N ARG A 475 -75.50 -21.00 18.54
CA ARG A 475 -76.54 -21.82 19.21
C ARG A 475 -76.15 -22.56 20.51
N ASP A 476 -76.95 -22.63 21.56
CA ASP A 476 -78.35 -22.29 21.88
C ASP A 476 -78.45 -22.27 23.43
N GLN A 477 -79.54 -21.68 23.96
CA GLN A 477 -80.08 -21.77 25.35
C GLN A 477 -79.70 -20.68 26.35
#